data_AF-A0A936K8Y5-F1
#
_entry.id   AF-A0A936K8Y5-F1
#
_cell.length_a   1.000
_cell.length_b   1.000
_cell.length_c   1.000
_cell.angle_alpha   90.00
_cell.angle_beta   90.00
_cell.angle_gamma   90.00
#
_symmetry.space_group_name_H-M   'P 1'
#
loop_
_entity.id
_entity.type
_entity.pdbx_description
1 polymer ?
#
loop_
_entity_poly.entity_id
_entity_poly.type
_entity_poly.pdbx_seq_one_letter_code
_entity_poly.pdbx_strand_id
1 'polypeptide(L)'
;MNRICCAPGWRRAAVPAWAGAARSRGRLSGYDLTASRRLALAVERSGACVVLVRYDAEARPSAARTRWRIASAPSTPLEAHAPGWPVLEAELLRWRGGMAGRHWRLEWDADHGQYRDTTSLSPLPGAVVPLSGVRTHPDDGQDSRRAA
;
A
#
# COMPACT_ATOMS: atom_id res chain seq x y z
N MET A 1 -0.39 -3.72 -18.35
CA MET A 1 -1.73 -4.14 -17.84
C MET A 1 -1.57 -4.74 -16.43
N ASN A 2 -1.28 -3.90 -15.43
CA ASN A 2 -1.11 -4.33 -14.05
C ASN A 2 -2.46 -4.36 -13.33
N ARG A 3 -3.12 -5.52 -13.41
CA ARG A 3 -4.28 -5.85 -12.57
C ARG A 3 -3.75 -6.14 -11.17
N ILE A 4 -4.07 -5.30 -10.20
CA ILE A 4 -3.93 -5.66 -8.79
C ILE A 4 -5.06 -6.67 -8.46
N CYS A 5 -4.84 -7.91 -8.87
CA CYS A 5 -5.58 -9.09 -8.49
C CYS A 5 -4.58 -10.10 -7.93
N CYS A 6 -4.06 -9.86 -6.72
CA CYS A 6 -3.24 -10.86 -6.03
C CYS A 6 -4.16 -11.98 -5.50
N ALA A 7 -4.34 -13.03 -6.30
CA ALA A 7 -4.78 -14.36 -5.87
C ALA A 7 -3.98 -15.43 -6.64
N PRO A 8 -3.14 -16.25 -5.99
CA PRO A 8 -2.26 -17.21 -6.66
C PRO A 8 -2.98 -18.45 -7.25
N GLY A 9 -4.31 -18.55 -7.12
CA GLY A 9 -5.10 -19.71 -7.58
C GLY A 9 -5.75 -19.56 -8.95
N TRP A 10 -5.54 -18.46 -9.69
CA TRP A 10 -6.26 -18.18 -10.95
C TRP A 10 -5.43 -18.54 -12.20
N ARG A 11 -4.45 -19.43 -12.06
CA ARG A 11 -3.73 -20.00 -13.21
C ARG A 11 -4.65 -21.01 -13.90
N ARG A 12 -5.28 -20.60 -15.01
CA ARG A 12 -6.18 -21.40 -15.89
C ARG A 12 -7.64 -21.55 -15.43
N ALA A 13 -8.33 -20.44 -15.18
CA ALA A 13 -9.77 -20.41 -15.37
C ALA A 13 -10.10 -19.24 -16.30
N ALA A 14 -11.04 -19.47 -17.22
CA ALA A 14 -11.62 -18.48 -18.10
C ALA A 14 -11.83 -17.14 -17.38
N VAL A 15 -11.67 -16.01 -18.10
CA VAL A 15 -11.92 -14.68 -17.56
C VAL A 15 -13.29 -14.71 -16.87
N PRO A 16 -13.36 -14.64 -15.53
CA PRO A 16 -14.65 -14.69 -14.87
C PRO A 16 -15.43 -13.48 -15.35
N ALA A 17 -16.70 -13.70 -15.70
CA ALA A 17 -17.60 -12.59 -15.98
C ALA A 17 -17.57 -11.66 -14.75
N TRP A 18 -17.15 -10.41 -14.96
CA TRP A 18 -17.13 -9.42 -13.89
C TRP A 18 -18.58 -9.12 -13.53
N ALA A 19 -19.02 -9.47 -12.32
CA ALA A 19 -20.40 -9.21 -11.89
C ALA A 19 -20.59 -7.76 -11.43
N GLY A 20 -19.51 -7.06 -11.11
CA GLY A 20 -19.56 -5.63 -10.81
C GLY A 20 -18.54 -5.18 -9.77
N ALA A 21 -18.43 -3.87 -9.64
CA ALA A 21 -17.72 -3.20 -8.55
C ALA A 21 -18.68 -2.24 -7.85
N ALA A 22 -18.77 -2.33 -6.53
CA ALA A 22 -19.55 -1.41 -5.73
C ALA A 22 -18.62 -0.49 -4.93
N ARG A 23 -18.97 0.80 -4.83
CA ARG A 23 -18.25 1.78 -4.01
C ARG A 23 -19.15 2.33 -2.93
N SER A 24 -18.61 2.54 -1.75
CA SER A 24 -19.28 3.29 -0.68
C SER A 24 -18.31 4.20 0.05
N ARG A 25 -18.84 5.30 0.60
CA ARG A 25 -18.12 6.15 1.56
C ARG A 25 -18.60 5.83 2.98
N GLY A 26 -17.68 5.70 3.93
CA GLY A 26 -17.99 5.40 5.32
C GLY A 26 -18.64 4.03 5.53
N ARG A 27 -19.56 3.97 6.48
CA ARG A 27 -20.26 2.72 6.87
C ARG A 27 -21.34 2.39 5.83
N LEU A 28 -21.16 1.31 5.08
CA LEU A 28 -22.27 0.61 4.42
C LEU A 28 -23.14 -0.03 5.51
N SER A 29 -24.15 0.69 5.98
CA SER A 29 -25.04 0.26 7.07
C SER A 29 -25.69 -1.10 6.79
N GLY A 30 -26.09 -1.36 5.54
CA GLY A 30 -26.65 -2.64 5.09
C GLY A 30 -25.64 -3.75 4.80
N TYR A 31 -24.33 -3.48 4.87
CA TYR A 31 -23.28 -4.48 4.61
C TYR A 31 -22.73 -5.03 5.93
N ASP A 32 -23.46 -5.99 6.49
CA ASP A 32 -23.03 -6.79 7.63
C ASP A 32 -22.41 -8.13 7.19
N LEU A 33 -22.05 -8.97 8.17
CA LEU A 33 -21.48 -10.28 7.88
C LEU A 33 -22.46 -11.18 7.12
N THR A 34 -23.76 -11.07 7.38
CA THR A 34 -24.81 -11.87 6.72
C THR A 34 -24.96 -11.48 5.26
N ALA A 35 -25.05 -10.19 4.96
CA ALA A 35 -25.06 -9.65 3.61
C ALA A 35 -23.79 -10.06 2.85
N SER A 36 -22.62 -10.01 3.50
CA SER A 36 -21.36 -10.45 2.88
C SER A 36 -21.35 -11.94 2.54
N ARG A 37 -21.94 -12.80 3.40
CA ARG A 37 -22.06 -14.25 3.14
C ARG A 37 -23.02 -14.54 1.99
N ARG A 38 -24.18 -13.87 1.96
CA ARG A 38 -25.14 -13.97 0.86
C ARG A 38 -24.50 -13.57 -0.47
N LEU A 39 -23.74 -12.47 -0.48
CA LEU A 39 -23.00 -12.03 -1.65
C LEU A 39 -21.96 -13.06 -2.08
N ALA A 40 -21.15 -13.60 -1.15
CA ALA A 40 -20.15 -14.62 -1.48
C ALA A 40 -20.80 -15.87 -2.11
N LEU A 41 -21.92 -16.35 -1.56
CA LEU A 41 -22.64 -17.49 -2.12
C LEU A 41 -23.23 -17.20 -3.51
N ALA A 42 -23.77 -16.00 -3.73
CA ALA A 42 -24.30 -15.60 -5.04
C ALA A 42 -23.19 -15.53 -6.11
N VAL A 43 -22.02 -15.00 -5.74
CA VAL A 43 -20.84 -14.92 -6.60
C VAL A 43 -20.29 -16.32 -6.91
N GLU A 44 -20.20 -17.20 -5.91
CA GLU A 44 -19.77 -18.58 -6.10
C GLU A 44 -20.71 -19.36 -7.04
N ARG A 45 -22.03 -19.18 -6.89
CA ARG A 45 -23.04 -19.81 -7.77
C ARG A 45 -23.00 -19.31 -9.21
N SER A 46 -22.68 -18.04 -9.41
CA SER A 46 -22.63 -17.41 -10.74
C SER A 46 -21.27 -17.58 -11.44
N GLY A 47 -20.24 -18.05 -10.74
CA GLY A 47 -18.87 -18.08 -11.25
C GLY A 47 -18.28 -16.69 -11.49
N ALA A 48 -18.93 -15.64 -11.00
CA ALA A 48 -18.52 -14.26 -11.23
C ALA A 48 -17.44 -13.80 -10.25
N CYS A 49 -16.95 -12.57 -10.46
CA CYS A 49 -16.10 -11.88 -9.49
C CYS A 49 -16.72 -10.53 -9.12
N VAL A 50 -16.67 -10.17 -7.83
CA VAL A 50 -17.14 -8.88 -7.30
C VAL A 50 -16.06 -8.26 -6.43
N VAL A 51 -15.87 -6.95 -6.59
CA VAL A 51 -15.00 -6.13 -5.75
C VAL A 51 -15.85 -5.08 -5.03
N LEU A 52 -15.71 -4.99 -3.71
CA LEU A 52 -16.34 -3.95 -2.89
C LEU A 52 -15.27 -2.98 -2.39
N VAL A 53 -15.36 -1.72 -2.81
CA VAL A 53 -14.46 -0.65 -2.38
C VAL A 53 -15.17 0.20 -1.34
N ARG A 54 -14.57 0.28 -0.14
CA ARG A 54 -15.09 1.08 0.98
C ARG A 54 -14.09 2.17 1.31
N TYR A 55 -14.41 3.41 0.98
CA TYR A 55 -13.60 4.58 1.30
C TYR A 55 -13.86 5.03 2.73
N ASP A 56 -12.80 5.39 3.46
CA ASP A 56 -12.88 5.94 4.82
C ASP A 56 -13.73 5.08 5.77
N ALA A 57 -13.45 3.78 5.78
CA ALA A 57 -14.26 2.82 6.51
C ALA A 57 -13.39 1.84 7.28
N GLU A 58 -13.73 1.65 8.56
CA GLU A 58 -13.02 0.69 9.40
C GLU A 58 -13.12 -0.74 8.84
N ALA A 59 -12.04 -1.49 9.04
CA ALA A 59 -11.98 -2.90 8.74
C ALA A 59 -13.02 -3.65 9.59
N ARG A 60 -13.84 -4.48 8.93
CA ARG A 60 -14.88 -5.26 9.59
C ARG A 60 -14.83 -6.73 9.15
N PRO A 61 -15.34 -7.67 9.96
CA PRO A 61 -15.56 -9.05 9.53
C PRO A 61 -16.38 -9.11 8.24
N SER A 62 -15.98 -9.96 7.30
CA SER A 62 -16.72 -10.21 6.06
C SER A 62 -16.38 -11.59 5.49
N ALA A 63 -17.25 -12.15 4.68
CA ALA A 63 -17.02 -13.42 3.98
C ALA A 63 -16.10 -13.33 2.74
N ALA A 64 -15.55 -12.14 2.43
CA ALA A 64 -14.66 -11.94 1.29
C ALA A 64 -13.45 -12.89 1.31
N ARG A 65 -13.06 -13.43 0.13
CA ARG A 65 -11.90 -14.31 -0.02
C ARG A 65 -10.59 -13.60 0.32
N THR A 66 -10.49 -12.33 -0.09
CA THR A 66 -9.38 -11.43 0.22
C THR A 66 -9.93 -10.12 0.80
N ARG A 67 -9.20 -9.52 1.74
CA ARG A 67 -9.51 -8.19 2.28
C ARG A 67 -8.24 -7.35 2.25
N TRP A 68 -8.36 -6.14 1.70
CA TRP A 68 -7.26 -5.22 1.55
C TRP A 68 -7.56 -3.92 2.29
N ARG A 69 -6.53 -3.33 2.89
CA ARG A 69 -6.50 -1.94 3.30
C ARG A 69 -5.57 -1.21 2.34
N ILE A 70 -6.03 -0.11 1.78
CA ILE A 70 -5.24 0.74 0.87
C ILE A 70 -5.23 2.14 1.45
N ALA A 71 -4.06 2.74 1.57
CA ALA A 71 -3.86 4.11 2.03
C ALA A 71 -2.91 4.84 1.09
N SER A 72 -3.06 6.17 0.99
CA SER A 72 -2.04 7.02 0.39
C SER A 72 -0.83 7.09 1.32
N ALA A 73 0.38 7.04 0.76
CA ALA A 73 1.60 7.24 1.50
C ALA A 73 2.38 8.46 0.96
N PRO A 74 3.25 9.09 1.77
CA PRO A 74 4.05 10.22 1.32
C PRO A 74 4.95 9.83 0.14
N SER A 75 4.99 10.66 -0.90
CA SER A 75 5.92 10.51 -2.03
C SER A 75 7.25 11.21 -1.77
N THR A 76 8.34 10.71 -2.34
CA THR A 76 9.64 11.41 -2.31
C THR A 76 9.62 12.58 -3.30
N PRO A 77 9.87 13.83 -2.87
CA PRO A 77 9.94 14.97 -3.80
C PRO A 77 10.99 14.76 -4.88
N LEU A 78 10.70 15.29 -6.07
CA LEU A 78 11.64 15.33 -7.20
C LEU A 78 12.45 16.65 -7.16
N GLU A 79 13.37 16.79 -8.12
CA GLU A 79 14.16 18.00 -8.34
C GLU A 79 13.28 19.26 -8.38
N ALA A 80 13.86 20.39 -7.96
CA ALA A 80 13.15 21.66 -7.84
C ALA A 80 11.89 21.61 -6.95
N HIS A 81 11.85 20.69 -5.97
CA HIS A 81 10.74 20.53 -5.03
C HIS A 81 9.42 20.15 -5.72
N ALA A 82 9.52 19.54 -6.91
CA ALA A 82 8.35 19.01 -7.59
C ALA A 82 7.75 17.86 -6.76
N PRO A 83 6.41 17.72 -6.74
CA PRO A 83 5.77 16.59 -6.10
C PRO A 83 6.31 15.27 -6.65
N GLY A 84 6.53 14.31 -5.75
CA GLY A 84 6.91 12.95 -6.11
C GLY A 84 5.79 12.19 -6.83
N TRP A 85 6.13 11.00 -7.31
CA TRP A 85 5.13 10.10 -7.86
C TRP A 85 4.18 9.58 -6.78
N PRO A 86 2.87 9.39 -7.08
CA PRO A 86 1.92 8.87 -6.12
C PRO A 86 2.37 7.54 -5.50
N VAL A 87 2.36 7.46 -4.18
CA VAL A 87 2.67 6.24 -3.44
C VAL A 87 1.44 5.74 -2.70
N LEU A 88 1.22 4.43 -2.75
CA LEU A 88 0.18 3.73 -2.00
C LEU A 88 0.81 2.71 -1.05
N GLU A 89 0.21 2.58 0.13
CA GLU A 89 0.42 1.44 1.01
C GLU A 89 -0.76 0.48 0.89
N ALA A 90 -0.46 -0.79 0.67
CA ALA A 90 -1.43 -1.86 0.55
C ALA A 90 -1.16 -2.94 1.59
N GLU A 91 -2.18 -3.36 2.33
CA GLU A 91 -2.08 -4.42 3.33
C GLU A 91 -3.15 -5.49 3.09
N LEU A 92 -2.73 -6.74 3.03
CA LEU A 92 -3.62 -7.90 2.90
C LEU A 92 -4.08 -8.37 4.28
N LEU A 93 -5.17 -7.79 4.77
CA LEU A 93 -5.77 -8.08 6.08
C LEU A 93 -6.22 -9.52 6.25
N ARG A 94 -6.63 -10.17 5.16
CA ARG A 94 -7.09 -11.56 5.16
C ARG A 94 -6.96 -12.14 3.79
N TRP A 95 -6.53 -13.40 3.75
CA TRP A 95 -6.73 -14.26 2.60
C TRP A 95 -7.09 -15.66 3.07
N ARG A 96 -8.20 -16.20 2.56
CA ARG A 96 -8.67 -17.56 2.90
C ARG A 96 -7.74 -18.68 2.38
N GLY A 97 -6.70 -18.35 1.60
CA GLY A 97 -5.69 -19.26 1.06
C GLY A 97 -4.31 -19.18 1.72
N GLY A 98 -4.16 -18.44 2.83
CA GLY A 98 -3.03 -18.65 3.76
C GLY A 98 -2.03 -17.50 3.93
N MET A 99 -1.87 -16.57 2.97
CA MET A 99 -0.89 -15.46 3.11
C MET A 99 -1.59 -14.14 3.47
N ALA A 100 -2.12 -14.02 4.69
CA ALA A 100 -2.54 -12.73 5.25
C ALA A 100 -1.35 -11.99 5.90
N GLY A 101 -1.49 -10.69 6.18
CA GLY A 101 -0.48 -9.88 6.87
C GLY A 101 0.65 -9.38 5.99
N ARG A 102 0.53 -9.46 4.66
CA ARG A 102 1.50 -8.87 3.73
C ARG A 102 1.24 -7.39 3.55
N HIS A 103 2.33 -6.63 3.49
CA HIS A 103 2.33 -5.19 3.25
C HIS A 103 3.15 -4.89 2.01
N TRP A 104 2.67 -3.92 1.23
CA TRP A 104 3.34 -3.42 0.05
C TRP A 104 3.36 -1.90 0.06
N ARG A 105 4.48 -1.34 -0.38
CA ARG A 105 4.58 0.06 -0.79
C ARG A 105 4.66 0.09 -2.31
N LEU A 106 3.74 0.82 -2.93
CA LEU A 106 3.54 0.84 -4.37
C LEU A 106 3.72 2.27 -4.88
N GLU A 107 4.74 2.51 -5.68
CA GLU A 107 4.98 3.82 -6.32
C GLU A 107 4.48 3.79 -7.77
N TRP A 108 3.85 4.88 -8.20
CA TRP A 108 3.40 5.04 -9.58
C TRP A 108 4.58 5.30 -10.50
N ASP A 109 4.72 4.46 -11.52
CA ASP A 109 5.66 4.62 -12.62
C ASP A 109 4.89 5.15 -13.83
N ALA A 110 5.04 6.46 -14.07
CA ALA A 110 4.32 7.15 -15.13
C ALA A 110 4.77 6.73 -16.53
N ASP A 111 6.03 6.35 -16.69
CA ASP A 111 6.58 5.94 -17.98
C ASP A 111 5.91 4.66 -18.50
N HIS A 112 5.51 3.77 -17.58
CA HIS A 112 4.90 2.48 -17.92
C HIS A 112 3.42 2.38 -17.53
N GLY A 113 2.85 3.44 -16.94
CA GLY A 113 1.46 3.49 -16.52
C GLY A 113 1.07 2.38 -15.52
N GLN A 114 1.95 2.09 -14.56
CA GLN A 114 1.74 1.00 -13.61
C GLN A 114 2.31 1.30 -12.22
N TYR A 115 1.84 0.58 -11.21
CA TYR A 115 2.46 0.61 -9.88
C TYR A 115 3.64 -0.38 -9.83
N ARG A 116 4.78 0.10 -9.34
CA ARG A 116 5.97 -0.70 -9.00
C ARG A 116 5.99 -0.99 -7.50
N ASP A 117 6.36 -2.21 -7.14
CA ASP A 117 6.58 -2.60 -5.75
C ASP A 117 7.95 -2.06 -5.27
N THR A 118 7.91 -1.14 -4.32
CA THR A 118 9.08 -0.50 -3.71
C THR A 118 9.20 -0.83 -2.22
N THR A 119 8.55 -1.91 -1.77
CA THR A 119 8.51 -2.32 -0.35
C THR A 119 9.89 -2.47 0.26
N SER A 120 10.86 -3.01 -0.49
CA SER A 120 12.25 -3.16 -0.04
C SER A 120 13.05 -1.86 0.01
N LEU A 121 12.58 -0.81 -0.67
CA LEU A 121 13.20 0.51 -0.73
C LEU A 121 12.58 1.49 0.27
N SER A 122 11.48 1.09 0.93
CA SER A 122 10.88 1.88 1.99
C SER A 122 11.79 1.88 3.22
N PRO A 123 12.10 3.04 3.81
CA PRO A 123 12.62 3.05 5.17
C PRO A 123 11.60 2.33 6.06
N LEU A 124 12.06 1.32 6.78
CA LEU A 124 11.26 0.65 7.81
C LEU A 124 10.75 1.73 8.78
N PRO A 125 9.46 1.75 9.14
CA PRO A 125 8.97 2.65 10.17
C PRO A 125 9.82 2.48 11.44
N GLY A 126 10.62 3.49 11.79
CA GLY A 126 11.54 3.47 12.93
C GLY A 126 13.04 3.58 12.61
N ALA A 127 13.45 3.56 11.34
CA ALA A 127 14.85 3.82 10.97
C ALA A 127 15.17 5.33 10.99
N VAL A 128 15.16 5.94 12.17
CA VAL A 128 15.79 7.25 12.39
C VAL A 128 17.27 6.97 12.65
N VAL A 129 18.10 7.09 11.62
CA VAL A 129 19.56 7.09 11.82
C VAL A 129 19.92 8.49 12.37
N PRO A 130 20.45 8.62 13.59
CA PRO A 130 20.96 9.90 14.04
C PRO A 130 22.13 10.29 13.12
N LEU A 131 22.03 11.46 12.50
CA LEU A 131 23.17 12.12 11.87
C LEU A 131 24.19 12.41 12.98
N SER A 132 25.24 11.60 13.05
CA SER A 132 26.39 11.87 13.90
C SER A 132 26.92 13.26 13.57
N GLY A 133 26.72 14.21 14.49
CA GLY A 133 27.23 15.56 14.37
C GLY A 133 28.74 15.49 14.15
N VAL A 134 29.20 16.04 13.03
CA VAL A 134 30.61 16.33 12.80
C VAL A 134 31.06 17.25 13.94
N ARG A 135 31.90 16.71 14.84
CA ARG A 135 32.70 17.55 15.72
C ARG A 135 33.82 18.11 14.85
N THR A 136 33.71 19.37 14.47
CA THR A 136 34.87 20.15 14.03
C THR A 136 35.86 20.19 15.19
N HIS A 137 36.99 19.52 15.03
CA HIS A 137 38.14 19.70 15.92
C HIS A 137 38.66 21.13 15.69
N PRO A 138 38.75 22.00 16.70
CA PRO A 138 39.45 23.27 16.53
C PRO A 138 40.94 22.96 16.32
N ASP A 139 41.47 23.51 15.24
CA ASP A 139 42.88 23.47 14.86
C ASP A 139 43.69 24.30 15.86
N ASP A 140 44.62 23.65 16.57
CA ASP A 140 45.60 24.32 17.42
C ASP A 140 46.72 24.89 16.52
N GLY A 141 46.60 26.18 16.20
CA GLY A 141 47.63 26.95 15.49
C GLY A 141 48.28 28.00 16.38
N GLN A 142 49.44 27.65 16.96
CA GLN A 142 50.41 28.58 17.55
C GLN A 142 50.74 29.76 16.61
N ASP A 143 50.73 30.99 17.11
CA ASP A 143 51.60 32.04 16.60
C ASP A 143 52.31 32.78 17.74
N SER A 144 53.55 32.38 17.94
CA SER A 144 54.56 33.10 18.69
C SER A 144 55.24 34.12 17.77
N ARG A 145 55.11 35.44 18.03
CA ARG A 145 56.12 36.48 17.75
C ARG A 145 55.73 37.89 18.27
N ARG A 146 56.43 38.30 19.34
CA ARG A 146 57.29 39.50 19.51
C ARG A 146 56.80 40.95 19.18
N ALA A 147 57.25 41.86 20.06
CA ALA A 147 57.35 43.34 20.01
C ALA A 147 56.13 44.08 20.61
N ALA A 148 56.26 45.03 21.54
CA ALA A 148 57.39 45.83 22.01
C ALA A 148 57.25 46.15 23.52
#